data_AF-A0A842YHC6-F1
#
_entry.id   AF-A0A842YHC6-F1
#
_cell.length_a   1.000
_cell.length_b   1.000
_cell.length_c   1.000
_cell.angle_alpha   90.00
_cell.angle_beta   90.00
_cell.angle_gamma   90.00
#
_symmetry.space_group_name_H-M   'P 1'
#
loop_
_entity.id
_entity.type
_entity.pdbx_description
1 polymer ?
#
loop_
_entity_poly.entity_id
_entity_poly.type
_entity_poly.pdbx_seq_one_letter_code
_entity_poly.pdbx_strand_id
1 'polypeptide(L)'
;MDNRRSLIALAAIIIGVLGVAYYYTSSRGLDINGAEDVSNEYLGNINDPDIAIDEIMEFQYNYYVIYYEKSTGAGAFEMLIDKQSGQIFPEYGPNMMWNLKYGSGGMMGGGSMMGGGGPQVPSNSVMDESTAMGIAQDFLDATYPGSVAEDPHPFYGYYT
;
A
#
# COMPACT_ATOMS: atom_id res chain seq x y z
N MET A 1 43.73 -37.38 -15.12
CA MET A 1 42.65 -36.44 -15.48
C MET A 1 43.07 -35.07 -14.99
N ASP A 2 42.96 -34.06 -15.85
CA ASP A 2 43.61 -32.76 -15.67
C ASP A 2 42.77 -31.89 -14.70
N ASN A 3 43.32 -31.53 -13.53
CA ASN A 3 42.59 -30.85 -12.43
C ASN A 3 41.89 -29.56 -12.89
N ARG A 4 42.41 -28.91 -13.94
CA ARG A 4 41.80 -27.72 -14.56
C ARG A 4 40.43 -28.01 -15.17
N ARG A 5 40.23 -29.19 -15.77
CA ARG A 5 38.94 -29.57 -16.37
C ARG A 5 37.90 -29.87 -15.29
N SER A 6 38.31 -30.50 -14.20
CA SER A 6 37.45 -30.77 -13.04
C SER A 6 37.01 -29.50 -12.32
N LEU A 7 37.90 -28.51 -12.18
CA LEU A 7 37.57 -27.21 -11.57
C LEU A 7 36.57 -26.39 -12.39
N ILE A 8 36.69 -26.39 -13.73
CA ILE A 8 35.75 -25.70 -14.63
C ILE A 8 34.36 -26.34 -14.56
N ALA A 9 34.28 -27.68 -14.53
CA ALA A 9 33.02 -28.39 -14.39
C ALA A 9 32.34 -28.09 -13.05
N LEU A 10 33.11 -28.00 -11.96
CA LEU A 10 32.60 -27.66 -10.63
C LEU A 10 32.07 -26.22 -10.56
N ALA A 11 32.78 -25.26 -11.16
CA ALA A 11 32.33 -23.87 -11.25
C ALA A 11 31.02 -23.72 -12.05
N ALA A 12 30.88 -24.43 -13.16
CA ALA A 12 29.66 -24.41 -13.97
C ALA A 12 28.45 -24.99 -13.22
N ILE A 13 28.64 -26.05 -12.43
CA ILE A 13 27.59 -26.62 -11.58
C ILE A 13 27.17 -25.64 -10.49
N ILE A 14 28.13 -24.99 -9.82
CA ILE A 14 27.84 -24.00 -8.78
C ILE A 14 27.06 -22.80 -9.37
N ILE A 15 27.48 -22.29 -10.53
CA ILE A 15 26.76 -21.20 -11.22
C ILE A 15 25.36 -21.63 -11.64
N GLY A 16 25.19 -22.87 -12.14
CA GLY A 16 23.87 -23.41 -12.47
C GLY A 16 22.96 -23.55 -11.25
N VAL A 17 23.48 -24.06 -10.13
CA VAL A 17 22.72 -24.19 -8.88
C VAL A 17 22.37 -22.82 -8.29
N LEU A 18 23.30 -21.86 -8.31
CA LEU A 18 23.04 -20.48 -7.86
C LEU A 18 22.05 -19.77 -8.78
N GLY A 19 22.13 -19.96 -10.09
CA GLY A 19 21.19 -19.39 -11.06
C GLY A 19 19.78 -19.97 -10.89
N VAL A 20 19.68 -21.28 -10.63
CA VAL A 20 18.41 -21.96 -10.33
C VAL A 20 17.86 -21.52 -8.98
N ALA A 21 18.69 -21.43 -7.93
CA ALA A 21 18.26 -20.93 -6.62
C ALA A 21 17.80 -19.46 -6.70
N TYR A 22 18.55 -18.60 -7.39
CA TYR A 22 18.16 -17.22 -7.67
C TYR A 22 16.84 -17.15 -8.43
N TYR A 23 16.68 -17.96 -9.48
CA TYR A 23 15.42 -18.06 -10.21
C TYR A 23 14.26 -18.52 -9.31
N TYR A 24 14.45 -19.56 -8.48
CA TYR A 24 13.41 -20.05 -7.58
C TYR A 24 13.03 -19.02 -6.51
N THR A 25 14.00 -18.35 -5.90
CA THR A 25 13.76 -17.30 -4.91
C THR A 25 13.09 -16.08 -5.55
N SER A 26 13.52 -15.70 -6.76
CA SER A 26 12.90 -14.60 -7.53
C SER A 26 11.54 -14.97 -8.13
N SER A 27 11.21 -16.26 -8.26
CA SER A 27 9.95 -16.75 -8.84
C SER A 27 8.84 -16.96 -7.81
N ARG A 28 9.17 -16.95 -6.52
CA ARG A 28 8.16 -16.88 -5.45
C ARG A 28 7.76 -15.42 -5.31
N GLY A 29 6.48 -15.13 -5.59
CA GLY A 29 5.91 -13.84 -5.27
C GLY A 29 6.12 -13.50 -3.80
N LEU A 30 6.16 -12.21 -3.49
CA LEU A 30 6.27 -11.65 -2.15
C LEU A 30 5.18 -12.25 -1.26
N ASP A 31 5.54 -12.77 -0.09
CA ASP A 31 4.59 -13.21 0.94
C ASP A 31 4.24 -12.03 1.88
N ILE A 32 3.34 -12.25 2.84
CA ILE A 32 2.86 -11.19 3.73
C ILE A 32 3.99 -10.58 4.59
N ASN A 33 4.98 -11.38 5.00
CA ASN A 33 6.13 -10.86 5.75
C ASN A 33 6.99 -9.96 4.85
N GLY A 34 7.18 -10.35 3.58
CA GLY A 34 7.83 -9.49 2.60
C GLY A 34 7.06 -8.19 2.34
N ALA A 35 5.72 -8.22 2.38
CA ALA A 35 4.90 -7.01 2.28
C ALA A 35 5.07 -6.10 3.50
N GLU A 36 5.16 -6.67 4.70
CA GLU A 36 5.46 -5.93 5.94
C GLU A 36 6.85 -5.28 5.88
N ASP A 37 7.87 -5.99 5.39
CA ASP A 37 9.22 -5.44 5.21
C ASP A 37 9.23 -4.25 4.23
N VAL A 38 8.59 -4.40 3.06
CA VAL A 38 8.46 -3.32 2.06
C VAL A 38 7.70 -2.12 2.63
N SER A 39 6.65 -2.36 3.41
CA SER A 39 5.86 -1.30 4.05
C SER A 39 6.68 -0.54 5.10
N ASN A 40 7.43 -1.24 5.94
CA ASN A 40 8.30 -0.64 6.93
C ASN A 40 9.47 0.15 6.29
N GLU A 41 10.03 -0.35 5.20
CA GLU A 41 11.04 0.39 4.43
C GLU A 41 10.46 1.70 3.87
N TYR A 42 9.26 1.64 3.28
CA TYR A 42 8.57 2.82 2.78
C TYR A 42 8.27 3.84 3.90
N LEU A 43 7.77 3.37 5.05
CA LEU A 43 7.54 4.20 6.23
C LEU A 43 8.83 4.91 6.70
N GLY A 44 9.94 4.15 6.75
CA GLY A 44 11.25 4.70 7.09
C GLY A 44 11.71 5.80 6.13
N ASN A 45 11.39 5.67 4.83
CA ASN A 45 11.72 6.67 3.81
C ASN A 45 10.85 7.94 3.88
N ILE A 46 9.58 7.83 4.30
CA ILE A 46 8.74 9.01 4.57
C ILE A 46 9.33 9.83 5.72
N ASN A 47 9.88 9.15 6.73
CA ASN A 47 10.54 9.76 7.88
C ASN A 47 9.65 10.80 8.61
N ASP A 48 8.35 10.51 8.68
CA ASP A 48 7.38 11.27 9.46
C ASP A 48 7.03 10.47 10.72
N PRO A 49 7.39 10.97 11.92
CA PRO A 49 7.13 10.25 13.16
C PRO A 49 5.66 10.19 13.54
N ASP A 50 4.75 10.89 12.86
CA ASP A 50 3.31 10.79 13.10
C ASP A 50 2.64 9.68 12.28
N ILE A 51 3.30 9.17 11.24
CA ILE A 51 2.76 8.11 10.38
C ILE A 51 3.09 6.73 10.94
N ALA A 52 2.15 5.81 10.82
CA ALA A 52 2.32 4.38 11.11
C ALA A 52 1.50 3.53 10.14
N ILE A 53 1.80 2.22 10.09
CA ILE A 53 1.01 1.22 9.35
C ILE A 53 -0.19 0.83 10.22
N ASP A 54 -1.39 0.84 9.64
CA ASP A 54 -2.62 0.40 10.29
C ASP A 54 -2.92 -1.07 9.96
N GLU A 55 -3.09 -1.35 8.67
CA GLU A 55 -3.45 -2.68 8.17
C GLU A 55 -2.68 -3.03 6.88
N ILE A 56 -2.36 -4.33 6.74
CA ILE A 56 -1.87 -4.93 5.50
C ILE A 56 -2.82 -6.06 5.10
N MET A 57 -3.53 -5.90 3.99
CA MET A 57 -4.44 -6.92 3.44
C MET A 57 -3.83 -7.64 2.25
N GLU A 58 -4.06 -8.94 2.17
CA GLU A 58 -3.59 -9.79 1.07
C GLU A 58 -4.69 -10.04 0.03
N PHE A 59 -4.44 -9.61 -1.21
CA PHE A 59 -5.26 -9.93 -2.38
C PHE A 59 -4.54 -10.90 -3.31
N GLN A 60 -5.21 -11.38 -4.36
CA GLN A 60 -4.62 -12.37 -5.27
C GLN A 60 -3.31 -11.90 -5.94
N TYR A 61 -3.23 -10.62 -6.31
CA TYR A 61 -2.11 -10.07 -7.10
C TYR A 61 -1.31 -8.97 -6.40
N ASN A 62 -1.85 -8.41 -5.34
CA ASN A 62 -1.23 -7.31 -4.61
C ASN A 62 -1.47 -7.45 -3.10
N TYR A 63 -0.71 -6.71 -2.32
CA TYR A 63 -1.08 -6.34 -0.96
C TYR A 63 -1.66 -4.92 -0.99
N TYR A 64 -2.55 -4.65 -0.04
CA TYR A 64 -3.07 -3.33 0.25
C TYR A 64 -2.51 -2.90 1.61
N VAL A 65 -2.07 -1.66 1.72
CA VAL A 65 -1.45 -1.13 2.95
C VAL A 65 -2.09 0.20 3.29
N ILE A 66 -2.65 0.30 4.48
CA ILE A 66 -3.19 1.53 5.04
C ILE A 66 -2.12 2.14 5.95
N TYR A 67 -1.79 3.41 5.69
CA TYR A 67 -1.00 4.23 6.61
C TYR A 67 -1.92 5.24 7.27
N TYR A 68 -1.72 5.50 8.56
CA TYR A 68 -2.53 6.42 9.34
C TYR A 68 -1.67 7.38 10.16
N GLU A 69 -2.28 8.48 10.60
CA GLU A 69 -1.70 9.42 11.55
C GLU A 69 -2.01 9.01 12.98
N LYS A 70 -0.97 8.82 13.79
CA LYS A 70 -1.13 8.49 15.21
C LYS A 70 -1.80 9.60 16.01
N SER A 71 -1.56 10.85 15.65
CA SER A 71 -2.11 12.00 16.36
C SER A 71 -3.63 12.16 16.21
N THR A 72 -4.20 11.72 15.09
CA THR A 72 -5.62 11.90 14.77
C THR A 72 -6.38 10.58 14.68
N GLY A 73 -5.69 9.46 14.44
CA GLY A 73 -6.29 8.17 14.11
C GLY A 73 -6.83 8.08 12.69
N ALA A 74 -6.68 9.13 11.87
CA ALA A 74 -7.18 9.15 10.51
C ALA A 74 -6.21 8.47 9.54
N GLY A 75 -6.75 7.75 8.57
CA GLY A 75 -6.03 7.24 7.41
C GLY A 75 -5.34 8.39 6.66
N ALA A 76 -4.03 8.25 6.53
CA ALA A 76 -3.17 9.19 5.84
C ALA A 76 -3.23 8.93 4.34
N PHE A 77 -2.89 7.73 3.90
CA PHE A 77 -2.91 7.32 2.49
C PHE A 77 -2.84 5.80 2.37
N GLU A 78 -3.13 5.31 1.17
CA GLU A 78 -3.27 3.89 0.86
C GLU A 78 -2.28 3.50 -0.23
N MET A 79 -1.61 2.36 -0.04
CA MET A 79 -0.59 1.86 -0.94
C MET A 79 -0.91 0.44 -1.39
N LEU A 80 -0.44 0.10 -2.58
CA LEU A 80 -0.47 -1.23 -3.15
C LEU A 80 0.95 -1.75 -3.28
N ILE A 81 1.15 -3.03 -2.99
CA ILE A 81 2.41 -3.74 -3.25
C ILE A 81 2.13 -4.84 -4.26
N ASP A 82 2.75 -4.77 -5.44
CA ASP A 82 2.62 -5.83 -6.44
C ASP A 82 3.33 -7.10 -5.96
N LYS A 83 2.62 -8.24 -5.90
CA LYS A 83 3.17 -9.49 -5.36
C LYS A 83 4.32 -10.04 -6.19
N GLN A 84 4.38 -9.74 -7.49
CA GLN A 84 5.39 -10.31 -8.37
C GLN A 84 6.71 -9.53 -8.31
N SER A 85 6.63 -8.21 -8.32
CA SER A 85 7.77 -7.30 -8.39
C SER A 85 8.18 -6.71 -7.05
N GLY A 86 7.29 -6.72 -6.05
CA GLY A 86 7.47 -6.05 -4.77
C GLY A 86 7.38 -4.52 -4.86
N GLN A 87 6.96 -3.97 -6.01
CA GLN A 87 6.83 -2.52 -6.17
C GLN A 87 5.70 -1.98 -5.30
N ILE A 88 6.01 -0.99 -4.47
CA ILE A 88 5.04 -0.22 -3.69
C ILE A 88 4.66 1.07 -4.42
N PHE A 89 3.36 1.34 -4.56
CA PHE A 89 2.82 2.52 -5.24
C PHE A 89 1.45 2.92 -4.68
N PRO A 90 1.00 4.16 -4.87
CA PRO A 90 -0.27 4.62 -4.32
C PRO A 90 -1.48 3.87 -4.90
N GLU A 91 -2.50 3.64 -4.07
CA GLU A 91 -3.81 3.17 -4.54
C GLU A 91 -4.40 4.17 -5.55
N TYR A 92 -4.98 3.66 -6.63
CA TYR A 92 -5.59 4.47 -7.69
C TYR A 92 -7.06 4.73 -7.44
N GLY A 93 -7.41 5.93 -7.03
CA GLY A 93 -8.83 6.23 -6.84
C GLY A 93 -9.06 7.31 -5.80
N PRO A 94 -9.89 7.04 -4.79
CA PRO A 94 -10.12 7.96 -3.66
C PRO A 94 -8.82 8.46 -3.03
N ASN A 95 -7.83 7.58 -2.84
CA ASN A 95 -6.53 7.95 -2.27
C ASN A 95 -5.83 9.08 -3.06
N MET A 96 -5.88 9.03 -4.39
CA MET A 96 -5.25 10.05 -5.22
C MET A 96 -6.17 11.24 -5.52
N MET A 97 -7.49 11.02 -5.66
CA MET A 97 -8.43 12.03 -6.14
C MET A 97 -9.16 12.78 -5.02
N TRP A 98 -9.48 12.09 -3.93
CA TRP A 98 -10.39 12.58 -2.89
C TRP A 98 -9.71 12.79 -1.54
N ASN A 99 -8.49 12.27 -1.37
CA ASN A 99 -7.68 12.56 -0.19
C ASN A 99 -7.27 14.04 -0.17
N LEU A 100 -7.84 14.78 0.77
CA LEU A 100 -7.71 16.23 0.88
C LEU A 100 -6.36 16.67 1.46
N LYS A 101 -5.62 15.77 2.11
CA LYS A 101 -4.32 16.07 2.73
C LYS A 101 -3.14 15.47 1.95
N TYR A 102 -3.27 14.23 1.48
CA TYR A 102 -2.18 13.47 0.86
C TYR A 102 -2.35 13.21 -0.65
N GLY A 103 -3.54 13.46 -1.22
CA GLY A 103 -3.88 13.18 -2.63
C GLY A 103 -3.40 14.25 -3.63
N SER A 104 -4.19 14.53 -4.67
CA SER A 104 -3.83 15.38 -5.84
C SER A 104 -3.37 16.82 -5.54
N GLY A 105 -3.51 17.30 -4.30
CA GLY A 105 -2.96 18.58 -3.82
C GLY A 105 -1.81 18.46 -2.81
N GLY A 106 -1.35 17.23 -2.52
CA GLY A 106 -0.33 16.89 -1.54
C GLY A 106 0.88 16.15 -2.12
N MET A 107 1.61 15.45 -1.24
CA MET A 107 2.96 14.86 -1.42
C MET A 107 3.16 14.01 -2.70
N MET A 108 2.09 13.53 -3.31
CA MET A 108 2.13 12.63 -4.49
C MET A 108 1.83 13.30 -5.83
N GLY A 109 1.45 14.59 -5.85
CA GLY A 109 1.30 15.38 -7.07
C GLY A 109 2.55 16.21 -7.32
N GLY A 110 3.45 15.76 -8.19
CA GLY A 110 4.67 16.49 -8.54
C GLY A 110 4.39 17.94 -8.98
N GLY A 111 4.54 18.89 -8.07
CA GLY A 111 4.38 20.31 -8.36
C GLY A 111 4.39 21.19 -7.09
N SER A 112 5.49 21.93 -6.92
CA SER A 112 5.65 23.10 -6.03
C SER A 112 5.88 22.76 -4.54
N MET A 113 7.10 22.83 -3.99
CA MET A 113 7.80 24.09 -3.70
C MET A 113 6.88 25.32 -3.71
N MET A 114 6.10 25.53 -2.65
CA MET A 114 5.71 26.84 -2.12
C MET A 114 5.08 26.60 -0.75
N GLY A 115 5.71 27.12 0.30
CA GLY A 115 5.15 27.07 1.64
C GLY A 115 3.84 27.85 1.74
N GLY A 116 3.00 27.44 2.68
CA GLY A 116 1.86 28.21 3.15
C GLY A 116 0.53 27.62 2.75
N GLY A 117 -0.11 26.94 3.71
CA GLY A 117 -1.56 26.68 3.72
C GLY A 117 -2.04 25.74 2.63
N GLY A 118 -2.03 24.43 2.93
CA GLY A 118 -2.94 23.51 2.25
C GLY A 118 -4.38 24.05 2.36
N PRO A 119 -5.25 23.80 1.37
CA PRO A 119 -6.63 24.29 1.39
C PRO A 119 -7.27 24.00 2.75
N GLN A 120 -7.66 25.04 3.49
CA GLN A 120 -8.51 24.85 4.67
C GLN A 120 -9.84 24.30 4.16
N VAL A 121 -9.99 22.98 4.24
CA VAL A 121 -11.23 22.30 3.90
C VAL A 121 -12.30 22.84 4.84
N PRO A 122 -13.37 23.46 4.32
CA PRO A 122 -14.47 23.88 5.15
C PRO A 122 -15.05 22.66 5.87
N SER A 123 -15.13 22.73 7.20
CA SER A 123 -15.59 21.64 8.09
C SER A 123 -16.98 21.07 7.76
N ASN A 124 -17.71 21.73 6.86
CA ASN A 124 -19.05 21.41 6.37
C ASN A 124 -19.06 20.63 5.03
N SER A 125 -17.90 20.18 4.52
CA SER A 125 -17.77 19.42 3.27
C SER A 125 -17.40 17.95 3.46
N VAL A 126 -17.15 17.52 4.70
CA VAL A 126 -16.84 16.12 5.03
C VAL A 126 -18.16 15.38 5.25
N MET A 127 -18.35 14.26 4.56
CA MET A 127 -19.51 13.40 4.77
C MET A 127 -19.52 12.88 6.21
N ASP A 128 -20.69 12.87 6.84
CA ASP A 128 -20.83 12.26 8.16
C ASP A 128 -20.74 10.73 8.04
N GLU A 129 -20.01 10.09 8.96
CA GLU A 129 -19.74 8.64 8.96
C GLU A 129 -21.04 7.82 8.93
N SER A 130 -22.06 8.21 9.71
CA SER A 130 -23.33 7.49 9.74
C SER A 130 -24.08 7.57 8.41
N THR A 131 -23.90 8.68 7.68
CA THR A 131 -24.45 8.84 6.33
C THR A 131 -23.70 7.95 5.33
N ALA A 132 -22.36 7.90 5.41
CA ALA A 132 -21.56 7.02 4.57
C ALA A 132 -21.92 5.54 4.79
N MET A 133 -22.05 5.13 6.06
CA MET A 133 -22.47 3.78 6.44
C MET A 133 -23.88 3.45 5.96
N GLY A 134 -24.82 4.39 6.05
CA GLY A 134 -26.17 4.23 5.49
C GLY A 134 -26.15 3.97 3.99
N ILE A 135 -25.35 4.75 3.24
CA ILE A 135 -25.19 4.56 1.79
C ILE A 135 -24.57 3.19 1.47
N ALA A 136 -23.55 2.77 2.22
CA ALA A 136 -22.91 1.47 2.04
C ALA A 136 -23.90 0.33 2.31
N GLN A 137 -24.65 0.40 3.41
CA GLN A 137 -25.64 -0.62 3.76
C GLN A 137 -26.78 -0.68 2.72
N ASP A 138 -27.28 0.46 2.24
CA ASP A 138 -28.31 0.51 1.20
C ASP A 138 -27.85 -0.19 -0.10
N PHE A 139 -26.59 0.00 -0.49
CA PHE A 139 -26.01 -0.68 -1.65
C PHE A 139 -25.90 -2.19 -1.44
N LEU A 140 -25.45 -2.61 -0.25
CA LEU A 140 -25.31 -4.01 0.14
C LEU A 140 -26.67 -4.72 0.19
N ASP A 141 -27.69 -4.10 0.78
CA ASP A 141 -29.05 -4.64 0.82
C ASP A 141 -29.63 -4.87 -0.58
N ALA A 142 -29.31 -3.97 -1.53
CA ALA A 142 -29.77 -4.07 -2.91
C ALA A 142 -29.00 -5.11 -3.74
N THR A 143 -27.69 -5.23 -3.52
CA THR A 143 -26.79 -6.01 -4.41
C THR A 143 -26.45 -7.39 -3.83
N TYR A 144 -26.29 -7.47 -2.52
CA TYR A 144 -25.85 -8.65 -1.78
C TYR A 144 -26.71 -8.87 -0.51
N PRO A 145 -28.01 -9.21 -0.64
CA PRO A 145 -28.92 -9.28 0.50
C PRO A 145 -28.40 -10.15 1.65
N GLY A 146 -28.40 -9.60 2.86
CA GLY A 146 -27.95 -10.27 4.08
C GLY A 146 -26.48 -10.02 4.46
N SER A 147 -25.76 -9.21 3.68
CA SER A 147 -24.46 -8.65 4.11
C SER A 147 -24.65 -7.42 4.98
N VAL A 148 -23.60 -7.07 5.73
CA VAL A 148 -23.56 -5.92 6.63
C VAL A 148 -22.32 -5.11 6.28
N ALA A 149 -22.46 -3.78 6.25
CA ALA A 149 -21.33 -2.88 6.07
C ALA A 149 -20.38 -2.99 7.27
N GLU A 150 -19.09 -3.13 7.00
CA GLU A 150 -18.05 -3.14 8.04
C GLU A 150 -17.78 -1.73 8.58
N ASP A 151 -17.09 -1.66 9.72
CA ASP A 151 -16.72 -0.40 10.33
C ASP A 151 -15.82 0.40 9.36
N PRO A 152 -16.09 1.69 9.13
CA PRO A 152 -15.40 2.46 8.12
C PRO A 152 -14.02 2.92 8.62
N HIS A 153 -13.03 2.94 7.72
CA HIS A 153 -11.76 3.59 7.97
C HIS A 153 -11.85 5.06 7.53
N PRO A 154 -11.68 6.05 8.43
CA PRO A 154 -11.80 7.45 8.10
C PRO A 154 -10.51 7.98 7.46
N PHE A 155 -10.61 8.54 6.26
CA PHE A 155 -9.54 9.28 5.60
C PHE A 155 -9.89 10.76 5.50
N TYR A 156 -8.90 11.58 5.16
CA TYR A 156 -9.14 12.99 4.88
C TYR A 156 -9.99 13.18 3.61
N GLY A 157 -11.32 13.25 3.79
CA GLY A 157 -12.28 13.56 2.73
C GLY A 157 -13.16 12.39 2.28
N TYR A 158 -12.89 11.16 2.71
CA TYR A 158 -13.64 9.96 2.34
C TYR A 158 -13.53 8.87 3.42
N TYR A 159 -14.32 7.80 3.27
CA TYR A 159 -14.27 6.59 4.09
C TYR A 159 -14.08 5.38 3.18
N THR A 160 -13.46 4.32 3.71
CA THR A 160 -13.32 3.02 3.04
C THR A 160 -13.83 1.90 3.92
#